data_AF-A0A6P5A251-F1
#
_entry.id   AF-A0A6P5A251-F1
#
_cell.length_a   1.000
_cell.length_b   1.000
_cell.length_c   1.000
_cell.angle_alpha   90.00
_cell.angle_beta   90.00
_cell.angle_gamma   90.00
#
_symmetry.space_group_name_H-M   'P 1'
#
loop_
_entity.id
_entity.type
_entity.pdbx_description
1 polymer ?
#
loop_
_entity_poly.entity_id
_entity_poly.type
_entity_poly.pdbx_seq_one_letter_code
_entity_poly.pdbx_strand_id
1 'polypeptide(L)'
;MSTRPRGRWVKELPLSEIIDGLENICNEDWKDTGVKDVEGVKRLSGPGLETKEVPGVTASGHKWPQRLHEMCFMYIGDIGEEQLYDVFKREKNLENLMCQQTNGHCHPKNLKVKKVDDEL
;
A
#
# COMPACT_ATOMS: atom_id res chain seq x y z
N MET A 1 -14.37 2.13 -42.62
CA MET A 1 -14.49 1.54 -41.27
C MET A 1 -13.09 1.47 -40.67
N SER A 2 -12.70 2.44 -39.84
CA SER A 2 -11.41 2.43 -39.15
C SER A 2 -11.68 2.31 -37.65
N THR A 3 -11.30 1.17 -37.09
CA THR A 3 -11.57 0.76 -35.71
C THR A 3 -10.74 1.60 -34.74
N ARG A 4 -11.41 2.37 -33.88
CA ARG A 4 -10.76 3.11 -32.77
C ARG A 4 -10.07 2.13 -31.82
N PRO A 5 -8.80 2.35 -31.43
CA PRO A 5 -8.27 1.67 -30.26
C PRO A 5 -8.86 2.33 -29.01
N ARG A 6 -9.61 1.54 -28.22
CA ARG A 6 -10.07 1.91 -26.87
C ARG A 6 -8.93 1.69 -25.87
N GLY A 7 -7.91 2.53 -25.92
CA GLY A 7 -6.83 2.57 -24.92
C GLY A 7 -7.01 3.81 -24.04
N ARG A 8 -7.27 3.64 -22.74
CA ARG A 8 -7.21 4.74 -21.77
C ARG A 8 -5.74 5.15 -21.63
N TRP A 9 -5.35 6.21 -22.32
CA TRP A 9 -4.01 6.81 -22.29
C TRP A 9 -3.59 7.10 -20.84
N VAL A 10 -2.52 6.47 -20.37
CA VAL A 10 -1.87 6.97 -19.16
C VAL A 10 -1.03 8.16 -19.60
N LYS A 11 -1.41 9.37 -19.15
CA LYS A 11 -0.74 10.63 -19.48
C LYS A 11 0.71 10.51 -19.03
N GLU A 12 1.68 10.77 -19.91
CA GLU A 12 3.09 10.92 -19.50
C GLU A 12 3.24 12.21 -18.70
N LEU A 13 3.75 12.08 -17.47
CA LEU A 13 3.97 13.20 -16.57
C LEU A 13 5.47 13.54 -16.56
N PRO A 14 5.84 14.84 -16.46
CA PRO A 14 7.21 15.22 -16.18
C PRO A 14 7.63 14.72 -14.79
N LEU A 15 8.93 14.48 -14.60
CA LEU A 15 9.49 13.94 -13.35
C LEU A 15 9.06 14.77 -12.12
N SER A 16 9.02 16.10 -12.23
CA SER A 16 8.56 16.97 -11.14
C SER A 16 7.11 16.66 -10.73
N GLU A 17 6.19 16.47 -11.68
CA GLU A 17 4.80 16.11 -11.37
C GLU A 17 4.69 14.72 -10.72
N ILE A 18 5.60 13.79 -11.08
CA ILE A 18 5.65 12.45 -10.48
C ILE A 18 6.11 12.54 -9.03
N ILE A 19 7.22 13.25 -8.77
CA ILE A 19 7.75 13.46 -7.42
C ILE A 19 6.70 14.13 -6.55
N ASP A 20 6.15 15.27 -6.99
CA ASP A 20 5.12 16.01 -6.26
C ASP A 20 3.90 15.11 -5.98
N GLY A 21 3.48 14.31 -6.95
CA GLY A 21 2.34 13.39 -6.80
C GLY A 21 2.59 12.34 -5.72
N LEU A 22 3.77 11.72 -5.70
CA LEU A 22 4.13 10.69 -4.74
C LEU A 22 4.35 11.26 -3.34
N GLU A 23 5.00 12.42 -3.22
CA GLU A 23 5.15 13.12 -1.95
C GLU A 23 3.80 13.49 -1.34
N ASN A 24 2.87 13.97 -2.17
CA ASN A 24 1.52 14.30 -1.72
C ASN A 24 0.76 13.07 -1.21
N ILE A 25 0.94 11.91 -1.85
CA ILE A 25 0.36 10.64 -1.37
C ILE A 25 0.94 10.28 0.01
N CYS A 26 2.25 10.38 0.20
CA CYS A 26 2.85 10.07 1.50
C CYS A 26 2.47 11.06 2.61
N ASN A 27 2.21 12.32 2.25
CA ASN A 27 1.78 13.38 3.16
C ASN A 27 0.26 13.39 3.44
N GLU A 28 -0.49 12.40 2.96
CA GLU A 28 -1.88 12.19 3.39
C GLU A 28 -1.95 12.02 4.92
N ASP A 29 -3.08 12.33 5.54
CA ASP A 29 -3.17 12.39 7.00
C ASP A 29 -3.27 11.01 7.68
N TRP A 30 -3.42 9.94 6.89
CA TRP A 30 -3.52 8.53 7.30
C TRP A 30 -4.50 8.27 8.47
N LYS A 31 -5.45 9.18 8.74
CA LYS A 31 -6.29 9.15 9.95
C LYS A 31 -7.23 7.95 9.99
N ASP A 32 -7.64 7.48 8.82
CA ASP A 32 -8.50 6.32 8.65
C ASP A 32 -7.76 5.00 8.77
N THR A 33 -6.47 5.03 9.14
CA THR A 33 -5.66 3.82 9.34
C THR A 33 -5.34 3.59 10.81
N GLY A 34 -5.45 2.34 11.24
CA GLY A 34 -5.13 1.93 12.60
C GLY A 34 -5.00 0.42 12.71
N VAL A 35 -4.96 -0.08 13.94
CA VAL A 35 -4.88 -1.52 14.19
C VAL A 35 -6.17 -2.03 14.81
N LYS A 36 -6.64 -3.16 14.29
CA LYS A 36 -7.85 -3.85 14.74
C LYS A 36 -7.47 -5.26 15.20
N ASP A 37 -8.21 -5.79 16.15
CA ASP A 37 -8.13 -7.20 16.51
C ASP A 37 -9.03 -8.01 15.58
N VAL A 38 -8.44 -8.96 14.85
CA VAL A 38 -9.14 -9.87 13.95
C VAL A 38 -8.73 -11.27 14.38
N GLU A 39 -9.68 -12.01 14.95
CA GLU A 39 -9.47 -13.40 15.42
C GLU A 39 -8.31 -13.53 16.43
N GLY A 40 -8.19 -12.59 17.37
CA GLY A 40 -7.11 -12.60 18.38
C GLY A 40 -5.77 -12.08 17.86
N VAL A 41 -5.70 -11.66 16.59
CA VAL A 41 -4.49 -11.14 15.96
C VAL A 41 -4.65 -9.67 15.64
N LYS A 42 -3.69 -8.86 16.09
CA LYS A 42 -3.60 -7.44 15.73
C LYS A 42 -3.24 -7.28 14.25
N ARG A 43 -4.15 -6.74 13.45
CA ARG A 43 -3.99 -6.47 12.03
C ARG A 43 -4.10 -4.97 11.75
N LEU A 44 -3.34 -4.48 10.77
CA LEU A 44 -3.54 -3.12 10.24
C LEU A 44 -4.87 -3.09 9.49
N SER A 45 -5.61 -1.97 9.58
CA SER A 45 -6.91 -1.75 8.96
C SER A 45 -6.97 -0.30 8.47
N GLY A 46 -7.43 -0.10 7.24
CA GLY A 46 -7.51 1.21 6.58
C GLY A 46 -7.99 1.10 5.12
N PRO A 47 -8.13 2.23 4.41
CA PRO A 47 -8.52 2.24 2.99
C PRO A 47 -7.67 1.29 2.14
N GLY A 48 -8.32 0.48 1.30
CA GLY A 48 -7.65 -0.49 0.42
C GLY A 48 -7.22 -1.81 1.08
N LEU A 49 -7.33 -1.95 2.41
CA LEU A 49 -7.05 -3.20 3.12
C LEU A 49 -8.33 -4.01 3.36
N GLU A 50 -8.25 -5.33 3.22
CA GLU A 50 -9.37 -6.27 3.43
C GLU A 50 -9.96 -6.19 4.85
N THR A 51 -9.12 -5.88 5.84
CA THR A 51 -9.48 -5.78 7.26
C THR A 51 -10.32 -4.54 7.60
N LYS A 52 -10.48 -3.61 6.66
CA LYS A 52 -11.35 -2.44 6.83
C LYS A 52 -12.79 -2.84 7.11
N GLU A 53 -13.30 -3.79 6.32
CA GLU A 53 -14.69 -4.24 6.37
C GLU A 53 -14.97 -5.24 7.50
N VAL A 54 -13.91 -5.76 8.15
CA VAL A 54 -14.06 -6.68 9.27
C VAL A 54 -14.65 -5.94 10.49
N PRO A 55 -15.74 -6.42 11.10
CA PRO A 55 -16.32 -5.80 12.29
C PRO A 55 -15.31 -5.71 13.45
N GLY A 56 -15.29 -4.58 14.15
CA GLY A 56 -14.43 -4.39 15.32
C GLY A 56 -14.00 -2.94 15.50
N VAL A 57 -13.45 -2.64 16.68
CA VAL A 57 -12.93 -1.31 16.99
C VAL A 57 -11.52 -1.18 16.42
N THR A 58 -11.34 -0.28 15.45
CA THR A 58 -10.01 0.11 14.99
C THR A 58 -9.40 1.08 16.00
N ALA A 59 -8.30 0.68 16.63
CA ALA A 59 -7.49 1.56 17.44
C ALA A 59 -6.65 2.47 16.51
N SER A 60 -7.26 3.58 16.09
CA SER A 60 -6.54 4.70 15.48
C SER A 60 -5.81 5.47 16.58
N GLY A 61 -4.55 5.81 16.33
CA GLY A 61 -3.70 6.49 17.31
C GLY A 61 -2.54 7.15 16.59
N HIS A 62 -1.97 8.22 17.17
CA HIS A 62 -1.08 9.15 16.46
C HIS A 62 0.20 8.49 15.94
N LYS A 63 0.58 7.34 16.53
CA LYS A 63 1.75 6.55 16.11
C LYS A 63 1.56 5.85 14.77
N TRP A 64 0.33 5.49 14.38
CA TRP A 64 0.08 4.75 13.13
C TRP A 64 0.22 5.63 11.89
N PRO A 65 -0.38 6.84 11.83
CA PRO A 65 -0.12 7.79 10.75
C PRO A 65 1.35 8.07 10.53
N GLN A 66 2.11 8.32 11.62
CA GLN A 66 3.54 8.58 11.52
C GLN A 66 4.31 7.38 10.93
N ARG A 67 4.02 6.15 11.38
CA ARG A 67 4.67 4.94 10.85
C ARG A 67 4.38 4.72 9.38
N LEU A 68 3.16 5.04 8.93
CA LEU A 68 2.77 4.88 7.52
C LEU A 68 3.39 5.94 6.64
N HIS A 69 3.46 7.19 7.12
CA HIS A 69 4.19 8.28 6.50
C HIS A 69 5.65 7.89 6.27
N GLU A 70 6.36 7.49 7.33
CA GLU A 70 7.76 7.06 7.24
C GLU A 70 7.94 5.87 6.29
N MET A 71 7.04 4.88 6.34
CA MET A 71 7.09 3.71 5.48
C MET A 71 6.84 4.03 4.00
N CYS A 72 5.95 4.97 3.71
CA CYS A 72 5.66 5.43 2.35
C CYS A 72 6.92 6.03 1.71
N PHE A 73 7.61 6.93 2.43
CA PHE A 73 8.87 7.52 1.96
C PHE A 73 10.01 6.50 1.83
N MET A 74 10.09 5.51 2.73
CA MET A 74 11.05 4.41 2.58
C MET A 74 10.82 3.63 1.27
N TYR A 75 9.57 3.28 0.96
CA TYR A 75 9.27 2.57 -0.30
C TYR A 75 9.61 3.41 -1.54
N ILE A 76 9.28 4.70 -1.54
CA ILE A 76 9.63 5.58 -2.66
C ILE A 76 11.15 5.67 -2.80
N GLY A 77 11.88 5.86 -1.70
CA GLY A 77 13.34 5.96 -1.73
C GLY A 77 14.03 4.66 -2.17
N ASP A 78 13.50 3.49 -1.80
CA ASP A 78 14.07 2.20 -2.16
C ASP A 78 13.82 1.82 -3.63
N ILE A 79 12.65 2.17 -4.18
CA ILE A 79 12.24 1.79 -5.55
C ILE A 79 12.62 2.87 -6.56
N GLY A 80 12.51 4.14 -6.19
CA GLY A 80 12.62 5.29 -7.08
C GLY A 80 11.29 5.69 -7.74
N GLU A 81 11.08 6.99 -7.86
CA GLU A 81 9.85 7.63 -8.34
C GLU A 81 9.54 7.29 -9.80
N GLU A 82 10.56 7.35 -10.67
CA GLU A 82 10.43 7.03 -12.10
C GLU A 82 10.03 5.57 -12.31
N GLN A 83 10.70 4.65 -11.63
CA GLN A 83 10.43 3.21 -11.74
C GLN A 83 9.01 2.88 -11.26
N LEU A 84 8.61 3.46 -10.13
CA LEU A 84 7.28 3.26 -9.56
C LEU A 84 6.20 3.76 -10.52
N TYR A 85 6.39 4.92 -11.12
CA TYR A 85 5.47 5.47 -12.12
C TYR A 85 5.43 4.65 -13.43
N ASP A 86 6.57 4.14 -13.89
CA ASP A 86 6.63 3.27 -15.06
C ASP A 86 5.87 1.95 -14.88
N VAL A 87 5.96 1.34 -13.69
CA VAL A 87 5.17 0.16 -13.36
C VAL A 87 3.69 0.51 -13.22
N PHE A 88 3.37 1.66 -12.61
CA PHE A 88 1.99 2.14 -12.53
C PHE A 88 1.35 2.34 -13.91
N LYS A 89 2.10 2.89 -14.89
CA LYS A 89 1.64 3.03 -16.28
C LYS A 89 1.28 1.69 -16.93
N ARG A 90 2.07 0.65 -16.66
CA ARG A 90 1.93 -0.68 -17.27
C ARG A 90 0.85 -1.53 -16.60
N GLU A 91 0.91 -1.65 -15.28
CA GLU A 91 0.12 -2.62 -14.51
C GLU A 91 -1.04 -1.99 -13.76
N LYS A 92 -0.99 -0.66 -13.49
CA LYS A 92 -1.93 0.09 -12.62
C LYS A 92 -2.08 -0.47 -11.20
N ASN A 93 -1.30 -1.48 -10.86
CA ASN A 93 -1.21 -2.10 -9.55
C ASN A 93 0.28 -2.15 -9.19
N LEU A 94 0.61 -1.64 -8.01
CA LEU A 94 1.99 -1.58 -7.49
C LEU A 94 2.25 -2.61 -6.39
N GLU A 95 1.24 -3.35 -5.95
CA GLU A 95 1.34 -4.30 -4.83
C GLU A 95 2.37 -5.40 -5.10
N ASN A 96 2.41 -5.90 -6.33
CA ASN A 96 3.38 -6.92 -6.74
C ASN A 96 4.82 -6.40 -6.64
N LEU A 97 5.03 -5.14 -7.06
CA LEU A 97 6.32 -4.47 -7.01
C LEU A 97 6.74 -4.17 -5.57
N MET A 98 5.84 -3.60 -4.77
CA MET A 98 6.17 -3.07 -3.45
C MET A 98 6.15 -4.15 -2.36
N CYS A 99 5.26 -5.15 -2.46
CA CYS A 99 5.02 -6.10 -1.38
C CYS A 99 5.37 -7.56 -1.70
N GLN A 100 5.18 -8.02 -2.94
CA GLN A 100 5.29 -9.45 -3.29
C GLN A 100 6.66 -9.86 -3.85
N GLN A 101 7.61 -8.92 -4.01
CA GLN A 101 8.97 -9.24 -4.44
C GLN A 101 9.68 -10.22 -3.49
N THR A 102 10.80 -10.82 -3.92
CA THR A 102 11.52 -11.87 -3.17
C THR A 102 11.90 -11.50 -1.73
N ASN A 103 12.08 -10.21 -1.45
CA ASN A 103 12.34 -9.66 -0.11
C ASN A 103 11.20 -8.78 0.43
N GLY A 104 10.05 -8.74 -0.25
CA GLY A 104 8.92 -7.90 0.11
C GLY A 104 8.17 -8.41 1.34
N HIS A 105 7.46 -7.50 2.00
CA HIS A 105 6.74 -7.77 3.25
C HIS A 105 5.59 -8.79 3.09
N CYS A 106 5.04 -8.95 1.89
CA CYS A 106 3.98 -9.92 1.59
C CYS A 106 4.51 -11.26 1.04
N HIS A 107 5.83 -11.40 0.85
CA HIS A 107 6.38 -12.63 0.30
C HIS A 107 6.17 -13.81 1.27
N PRO A 108 5.77 -15.01 0.82
CA PRO A 108 5.47 -16.14 1.69
C PRO A 108 6.61 -16.52 2.66
N LYS A 109 7.87 -16.29 2.25
CA LYS A 109 9.06 -16.50 3.09
C LYS A 109 9.13 -15.57 4.31
N ASN A 110 8.50 -14.39 4.23
CA ASN A 110 8.53 -13.35 5.27
C ASN A 110 7.27 -13.34 6.14
N LEU A 111 6.22 -14.07 5.75
CA LEU A 111 4.99 -14.20 6.54
C LEU A 111 5.23 -15.11 7.75
N LYS A 112 5.35 -14.51 8.93
CA LYS A 112 5.37 -15.24 10.20
C LYS A 112 3.94 -15.63 10.59
N VAL A 113 3.56 -16.88 10.35
CA VAL A 113 2.30 -17.43 10.86
C VAL A 113 2.42 -17.53 12.39
N LYS A 114 1.73 -16.65 13.12
CA LYS A 114 1.42 -16.92 14.54
C LYS A 114 0.23 -17.86 14.55
N LYS A 115 0.45 -19.09 15.04
CA LYS A 115 -0.65 -19.96 15.46
C LYS A 115 -1.38 -19.27 16.60
N VAL A 116 -2.69 -19.13 16.48
CA VAL A 116 -3.56 -18.82 17.61
C VAL A 116 -3.74 -20.15 18.34
N ASP A 117 -3.27 -20.23 19.58
CA ASP A 117 -3.56 -21.37 20.43
C ASP A 117 -5.05 -21.26 20.83
N ASP A 118 -5.90 -22.10 20.23
CA ASP A 118 -7.24 -22.42 20.73
C ASP A 118 -7.06 -23.09 22.12
N GLU A 119 -7.12 -22.32 23.19
CA GLU A 119 -7.35 -22.87 24.52
C GLU A 119 -8.86 -23.04 24.75
N LEU A 120 -9.22 -24.32 24.89
CA LEU A 120 -10.54 -24.93 25.10
C LEU A 120 -11.17 -24.54 26.45
#